data_AF-A0A1C3NDY1-F1
#
_entry.id   AF-A0A1C3NDY1-F1
#
_cell.length_a   1.000
_cell.length_b   1.000
_cell.length_c   1.000
_cell.angle_alpha   90.00
_cell.angle_beta   90.00
_cell.angle_gamma   90.00
#
_symmetry.space_group_name_H-M   'P 1'
#
loop_
_entity.id
_entity.type
_entity.pdbx_description
1 polymer ?
#
loop_
_entity_poly.entity_id
_entity_poly.type
_entity_poly.pdbx_seq_one_letter_code
_entity_poly.pdbx_strand_id
1 'polypeptide(L)'
;MSDPGTVAVDQFLPHPPVKVWRALTDSDLLGRWLMPNDSAPVVGHRFTFRTDPRPGQDFDGTVHCEVLDLDPPRLLRWAWRGGRLDTVVTWTLVPEGRGTRLFLVHAGFDPDDPLQVRTRDLLGGGWRSHVLSRLHHLLTQTP
;
A
#
# COMPACT_ATOMS: atom_id res chain seq x y z
N MET A 1 -1.70 -21.87 6.87
CA MET A 1 -0.32 -21.64 6.39
C MET A 1 -0.31 -20.29 5.71
N SER A 2 0.50 -19.34 6.18
CA SER A 2 0.66 -18.06 5.48
C SER A 2 1.40 -18.30 4.17
N ASP A 3 0.91 -17.74 3.07
CA ASP A 3 1.59 -17.78 1.77
C ASP A 3 2.94 -17.04 1.87
N PRO A 4 4.09 -17.70 1.62
CA PRO A 4 5.39 -17.05 1.71
C PRO A 4 5.57 -15.92 0.69
N GLY A 5 4.83 -15.92 -0.42
CA GLY A 5 4.87 -14.84 -1.41
C GLY A 5 4.06 -13.60 -1.04
N THR A 6 3.52 -13.54 0.19
CA THR A 6 2.49 -12.56 0.57
C THR A 6 2.71 -11.96 1.96
N VAL A 7 2.53 -10.64 2.05
CA VAL A 7 2.30 -9.90 3.29
C VAL A 7 0.82 -9.55 3.36
N ALA A 8 0.14 -10.02 4.41
CA ALA A 8 -1.23 -9.61 4.72
C ALA A 8 -1.27 -8.93 6.08
N VAL A 9 -2.00 -7.81 6.16
CA VAL A 9 -2.30 -7.07 7.39
C VAL A 9 -3.72 -6.53 7.34
N ASP A 10 -4.33 -6.36 8.52
CA ASP A 10 -5.63 -5.73 8.66
C ASP A 10 -5.65 -4.74 9.83
N GLN A 11 -6.53 -3.76 9.75
CA GLN A 11 -6.72 -2.77 10.80
C GLN A 11 -8.17 -2.29 10.83
N PHE A 12 -8.71 -2.11 12.05
CA PHE A 12 -9.95 -1.37 12.24
C PHE A 12 -9.67 0.13 12.31
N LEU A 13 -10.39 0.91 11.51
CA LEU A 13 -10.32 2.36 11.46
C LEU A 13 -11.69 2.94 11.88
N PRO A 14 -11.75 3.80 12.91
CA PRO A 14 -13.01 4.38 13.42
C PRO A 14 -13.51 5.54 12.51
N HIS A 15 -13.51 5.31 11.19
CA HIS A 15 -13.87 6.28 10.17
C HIS A 15 -14.70 5.60 9.07
N PRO A 16 -15.62 6.34 8.41
CA PRO A 16 -16.45 5.79 7.35
C PRO A 16 -15.60 5.39 6.12
N PRO A 17 -15.99 4.36 5.35
CA PRO A 17 -15.22 3.86 4.21
C PRO A 17 -14.84 4.93 3.19
N VAL A 18 -15.74 5.89 2.93
CA VAL A 18 -15.50 7.00 2.00
C VAL A 18 -14.31 7.87 2.42
N LYS A 19 -14.12 8.08 3.72
CA LYS A 19 -12.99 8.87 4.24
C LYS A 19 -11.68 8.10 4.13
N VAL A 20 -11.69 6.81 4.47
CA VAL A 20 -10.52 5.92 4.31
C VAL A 20 -10.15 5.82 2.83
N TRP A 21 -11.14 5.65 1.95
CA TRP A 21 -10.96 5.58 0.51
C TRP A 21 -10.27 6.83 -0.05
N ARG A 22 -10.69 8.02 0.39
CA ARG A 22 -10.04 9.27 -0.02
C ARG A 22 -8.57 9.29 0.38
N ALA A 23 -8.22 8.83 1.58
CA ALA A 23 -6.82 8.76 2.02
C ALA A 23 -5.95 7.79 1.20
N LEU A 24 -6.56 6.83 0.48
CA LEU A 24 -5.88 5.89 -0.41
C LEU A 24 -5.79 6.37 -1.86
N THR A 25 -6.65 7.30 -2.28
CA THR A 25 -6.85 7.66 -3.70
C THR A 25 -6.58 9.11 -4.05
N ASP A 26 -6.56 10.00 -3.05
CA ASP A 26 -6.13 11.39 -3.19
C ASP A 26 -4.61 11.45 -3.06
N SER A 27 -3.91 11.90 -4.12
CA SER A 27 -2.45 11.91 -4.19
C SER A 27 -1.79 12.69 -3.07
N ASP A 28 -2.39 13.83 -2.69
CA ASP A 28 -1.86 14.70 -1.64
C ASP A 28 -2.01 14.05 -0.28
N LEU A 29 -3.15 13.42 0.00
CA LEU A 29 -3.34 12.67 1.24
C LEU A 29 -2.43 11.45 1.28
N LEU A 30 -2.38 10.65 0.21
CA LEU A 30 -1.51 9.49 0.09
C LEU A 30 -0.03 9.85 0.30
N GLY A 31 0.38 11.01 -0.24
CA GLY A 31 1.71 11.58 -0.07
C GLY A 31 2.09 11.90 1.37
N ARG A 32 1.12 12.24 2.22
CA ARG A 32 1.36 12.61 3.63
C ARG A 32 1.68 11.41 4.52
N TRP A 33 1.13 10.24 4.24
CA TRP A 33 1.26 9.08 5.12
C TRP A 33 2.09 7.94 4.53
N LEU A 34 2.07 7.78 3.20
CA LEU A 34 2.85 6.75 2.49
C LEU A 34 4.14 7.34 1.91
N MET A 35 4.07 7.92 0.70
CA MET A 35 5.20 8.49 -0.04
C MET A 35 4.73 9.52 -1.08
N PRO A 36 5.52 10.57 -1.39
CA PRO A 36 5.26 11.49 -2.49
C PRO A 36 4.94 10.74 -3.80
N ASN A 37 3.87 11.16 -4.47
CA ASN A 37 3.35 10.50 -5.66
C ASN A 37 2.51 11.45 -6.53
N ASP A 38 2.23 10.99 -7.75
CA ASP A 38 1.35 11.58 -8.75
C ASP A 38 0.21 10.61 -9.12
N SER A 39 -0.30 9.87 -8.13
CA SER A 39 -1.36 8.88 -8.35
C SER A 39 -2.70 9.54 -8.71
N ALA A 40 -3.50 8.81 -9.48
CA ALA A 40 -4.88 9.16 -9.77
C ALA A 40 -5.72 7.88 -9.75
N PRO A 41 -6.96 7.91 -9.24
CA PRO A 41 -7.83 6.74 -9.17
C PRO A 41 -8.46 6.43 -10.53
N VAL A 42 -7.61 6.08 -11.51
CA VAL A 42 -7.99 5.73 -12.88
C VAL A 42 -7.26 4.44 -13.25
N VAL A 43 -8.00 3.40 -13.63
CA VAL A 43 -7.39 2.13 -14.09
C VAL A 43 -6.48 2.38 -15.30
N GLY A 44 -5.29 1.80 -15.28
CA GLY A 44 -4.23 2.01 -16.26
C GLY A 44 -3.37 3.26 -16.01
N HIS A 45 -3.72 4.12 -15.04
CA HIS A 45 -2.88 5.26 -14.68
C HIS A 45 -1.55 4.79 -14.09
N ARG A 46 -0.45 5.29 -14.65
CA ARG A 46 0.90 5.02 -14.18
C ARG A 46 1.39 6.19 -13.38
N PHE A 47 2.00 5.89 -12.24
CA PHE A 47 2.50 6.89 -11.30
C PHE A 47 3.74 6.36 -10.59
N THR A 48 4.38 7.20 -9.79
CA THR A 48 5.56 6.79 -9.02
C THR A 48 5.42 7.13 -7.54
N PHE A 49 5.96 6.26 -6.68
CA PHE A 49 6.33 6.67 -5.32
C PHE A 49 7.82 6.99 -5.27
N ARG A 50 8.19 8.05 -4.56
CA ARG A 50 9.60 8.45 -4.37
C ARG A 50 10.01 8.38 -2.90
N THR A 51 11.17 7.80 -2.65
CA THR A 51 11.80 7.70 -1.32
C THR A 51 13.33 7.61 -1.46
N ASP A 52 14.02 7.36 -0.36
CA ASP A 52 15.48 7.23 -0.36
C ASP A 52 15.92 5.92 -1.04
N PRO A 53 16.98 5.95 -1.85
CA PRO A 53 17.53 4.74 -2.46
C PRO A 53 18.01 3.76 -1.39
N ARG A 54 17.89 2.46 -1.70
CA ARG A 54 18.40 1.36 -0.87
C ARG A 54 19.34 0.51 -1.73
N PRO A 55 20.63 0.90 -1.85
CA PRO A 55 21.60 0.17 -2.66
C PRO A 55 21.74 -1.30 -2.26
N GLY A 56 21.58 -1.63 -0.96
CA GLY A 56 21.59 -3.02 -0.48
C GLY A 56 20.39 -3.88 -0.89
N GLN A 57 19.43 -3.31 -1.63
CA GLN A 57 18.23 -3.97 -2.17
C GLN A 57 18.09 -3.77 -3.68
N ASP A 58 19.14 -3.28 -4.35
CA ASP A 58 19.09 -2.87 -5.77
C ASP A 58 17.95 -1.89 -6.07
N PHE A 59 17.60 -1.03 -5.11
CA PHE A 59 16.49 -0.08 -5.22
C PHE A 59 16.99 1.36 -5.31
N ASP A 60 16.56 2.09 -6.33
CA ASP A 60 17.00 3.44 -6.67
C ASP A 60 16.19 4.56 -5.98
N GLY A 61 15.20 4.20 -5.17
CA GLY A 61 14.31 5.16 -4.50
C GLY A 61 13.00 5.41 -5.25
N THR A 62 12.79 4.82 -6.43
CA THR A 62 11.56 4.99 -7.21
C THR A 62 10.79 3.70 -7.33
N VAL A 63 9.54 3.70 -6.86
CA VAL A 63 8.59 2.62 -7.14
C VAL A 63 7.72 3.04 -8.31
N HIS A 64 7.73 2.27 -9.40
CA HIS A 64 6.82 2.41 -10.52
C HIS A 64 5.53 1.66 -10.26
N CYS A 65 4.41 2.37 -10.33
CA CYS A 65 3.10 1.84 -10.06
C CYS A 65 2.18 1.99 -11.27
N GLU A 66 1.17 1.12 -11.33
CA GLU A 66 0.08 1.19 -12.29
C GLU A 66 -1.20 0.79 -11.57
N VAL A 67 -2.26 1.57 -11.67
CA VAL A 67 -3.56 1.20 -11.11
C VAL A 67 -4.15 0.07 -11.95
N LEU A 68 -4.32 -1.09 -11.34
CA LEU A 68 -4.77 -2.30 -12.02
C LEU A 68 -6.28 -2.50 -11.93
N ASP A 69 -6.87 -2.12 -10.79
CA ASP A 69 -8.29 -2.34 -10.52
C ASP A 69 -8.82 -1.35 -9.48
N LEU A 70 -10.09 -0.98 -9.63
CA LEU A 70 -10.78 0.00 -8.81
C LEU A 70 -12.28 -0.32 -8.74
N ASP A 71 -12.78 -0.50 -7.53
CA ASP A 71 -14.21 -0.56 -7.22
C ASP A 71 -14.48 0.34 -5.99
N PRO A 72 -14.68 1.65 -6.20
CA PRO A 72 -14.83 2.60 -5.11
C PRO A 72 -16.10 2.38 -4.27
N PRO A 73 -16.06 2.49 -2.92
CA PRO A 73 -14.89 2.72 -2.07
C PRO A 73 -14.34 1.42 -1.47
N ARG A 74 -14.48 0.27 -2.16
CA ARG A 74 -14.26 -1.08 -1.61
C ARG A 74 -12.91 -1.68 -1.97
N LEU A 75 -12.40 -1.45 -3.17
CA LEU A 75 -11.21 -2.14 -3.69
C LEU A 75 -10.31 -1.18 -4.48
N LEU A 76 -9.02 -1.19 -4.15
CA LEU A 76 -7.96 -0.58 -4.96
C LEU A 76 -6.83 -1.58 -5.12
N ARG A 77 -6.41 -1.82 -6.37
CA ARG A 77 -5.26 -2.67 -6.69
C ARG A 77 -4.30 -1.88 -7.57
N TRP A 78 -3.02 -1.89 -7.20
CA TRP A 78 -1.97 -1.32 -8.04
C TRP A 78 -0.74 -2.22 -8.09
N ALA A 79 -0.01 -2.16 -9.20
CA ALA A 79 1.31 -2.74 -9.32
C ALA A 79 2.31 -1.95 -8.47
N TRP A 80 3.33 -2.64 -7.97
CA TRP A 80 4.43 -2.11 -7.18
C TRP A 80 5.74 -2.69 -7.72
N ARG A 81 6.44 -1.88 -8.51
CA ARG A 81 7.68 -2.29 -9.19
C ARG A 81 8.83 -1.41 -8.74
N GLY A 82 9.87 -2.01 -8.18
CA GLY A 82 11.02 -1.28 -7.67
C GLY A 82 12.15 -2.23 -7.31
N GLY A 83 13.37 -1.92 -7.77
CA GLY A 83 14.48 -2.86 -7.73
C GLY A 83 14.10 -4.17 -8.42
N ARG A 84 14.19 -5.30 -7.69
CA ARG A 84 13.82 -6.64 -8.18
C ARG A 84 12.35 -7.01 -8.01
N LEU A 85 11.52 -6.14 -7.46
CA LEU A 85 10.10 -6.44 -7.21
C LEU A 85 9.26 -6.20 -8.46
N ASP A 86 8.38 -7.16 -8.77
CA ASP A 86 7.18 -6.97 -9.59
C ASP A 86 6.01 -7.60 -8.83
N THR A 87 5.35 -6.77 -8.03
CA THR A 87 4.38 -7.20 -7.02
C THR A 87 3.11 -6.39 -7.11
N VAL A 88 2.07 -6.81 -6.41
CA VAL A 88 0.78 -6.10 -6.35
C VAL A 88 0.44 -5.76 -4.91
N VAL A 89 -0.09 -4.58 -4.68
CA VAL A 89 -0.73 -4.20 -3.42
C VAL A 89 -2.23 -4.08 -3.66
N THR A 90 -3.01 -4.78 -2.84
CA THR A 90 -4.46 -4.82 -2.86
C THR A 90 -4.99 -4.28 -1.53
N TRP A 91 -5.82 -3.24 -1.62
CA TRP A 91 -6.53 -2.65 -0.50
C TRP A 91 -8.00 -3.05 -0.58
N THR A 92 -8.56 -3.59 0.49
CA THR A 92 -9.99 -3.90 0.60
C THR A 92 -10.59 -3.22 1.81
N LEU A 93 -11.69 -2.49 1.62
CA LEU A 93 -12.41 -1.78 2.66
C LEU A 93 -13.76 -2.46 2.89
N VAL A 94 -13.99 -2.89 4.13
CA VAL A 94 -15.26 -3.49 4.55
C VAL A 94 -15.86 -2.61 5.65
N PRO A 95 -17.11 -2.12 5.49
CA PRO A 95 -17.80 -1.43 6.58
C PRO A 95 -17.90 -2.34 7.81
N GLU A 96 -17.52 -1.84 8.99
CA GLU A 96 -17.57 -2.59 10.25
C GLU A 96 -18.12 -1.69 11.37
N GLY A 97 -19.37 -1.91 11.78
CA GLY A 97 -20.05 -1.06 12.75
C GLY A 97 -20.11 0.41 12.31
N ARG A 98 -19.47 1.31 13.07
CA ARG A 98 -19.36 2.74 12.75
C ARG A 98 -18.06 3.11 12.02
N GLY A 99 -17.23 2.13 11.69
CA GLY A 99 -15.92 2.31 11.08
C GLY A 99 -15.72 1.44 9.84
N THR A 100 -14.46 1.20 9.54
CA THR A 100 -14.02 0.43 8.37
C THR A 100 -12.93 -0.55 8.79
N ARG A 101 -13.10 -1.81 8.41
CA ARG A 101 -12.02 -2.79 8.41
C ARG A 101 -11.24 -2.65 7.11
N LEU A 102 -9.98 -2.25 7.22
CA LEU A 102 -9.06 -2.15 6.09
C LEU A 102 -8.21 -3.41 6.04
N PHE A 103 -8.16 -4.04 4.88
CA PHE A 103 -7.23 -5.14 4.57
C PHE A 103 -6.21 -4.66 3.53
N LEU A 104 -4.96 -5.02 3.76
CA LEU A 104 -3.86 -4.81 2.83
C LEU A 104 -3.21 -6.17 2.55
N VAL A 105 -3.15 -6.52 1.27
CA VAL A 105 -2.40 -7.68 0.79
C VAL A 105 -1.34 -7.19 -0.20
N HIS A 106 -0.08 -7.45 0.10
CA HIS A 106 1.04 -7.20 -0.78
C HIS A 106 1.64 -8.54 -1.20
N ALA A 107 1.45 -8.91 -2.46
CA ALA A 107 1.71 -10.26 -2.97
C ALA A 107 2.51 -10.25 -4.27
N GLY A 108 3.11 -11.41 -4.58
CA GLY A 108 3.93 -11.63 -5.78
C GLY A 108 5.42 -11.68 -5.49
N PHE A 109 5.83 -11.75 -4.23
CA PHE A 109 7.23 -11.94 -3.86
C PHE A 109 7.68 -13.35 -4.26
N ASP A 110 8.83 -13.47 -4.90
CA ASP A 110 9.46 -14.76 -5.19
C ASP A 110 10.09 -15.32 -3.90
N PRO A 111 9.58 -16.44 -3.35
CA PRO A 111 10.13 -17.04 -2.13
C PRO A 111 11.51 -17.69 -2.35
N ASP A 112 11.90 -17.96 -3.60
CA ASP A 112 13.17 -18.56 -3.96
C ASP A 112 14.27 -17.50 -4.22
N ASP A 113 13.92 -16.21 -4.28
CA ASP A 113 14.86 -15.08 -4.36
C ASP A 113 15.17 -14.53 -2.94
N PRO A 114 16.38 -14.75 -2.39
CA PRO A 114 16.72 -14.30 -1.04
C PRO A 114 16.62 -12.79 -0.85
N LEU A 115 16.80 -11.99 -1.91
CA LEU A 115 16.66 -10.53 -1.82
C LEU A 115 15.19 -10.16 -1.71
N GLN A 116 14.31 -10.79 -2.50
CA GLN A 116 12.87 -10.55 -2.40
C GLN A 116 12.31 -11.01 -1.05
N VAL A 117 12.78 -12.13 -0.50
CA VAL A 117 12.41 -12.59 0.84
C VAL A 117 12.76 -11.55 1.91
N ARG A 118 13.99 -11.00 1.87
CA ARG A 118 14.42 -9.94 2.80
C ARG A 118 13.60 -8.66 2.61
N THR A 119 13.35 -8.26 1.37
CA THR A 119 12.56 -7.05 1.07
C THR A 119 11.11 -7.22 1.51
N ARG A 120 10.51 -8.40 1.31
CA ARG A 120 9.18 -8.76 1.82
C ARG A 120 9.11 -8.61 3.33
N ASP A 121 10.08 -9.12 4.06
CA ASP A 121 10.10 -9.05 5.53
C ASP A 121 10.20 -7.60 6.02
N LEU A 122 11.01 -6.78 5.35
CA LEU A 122 11.13 -5.36 5.67
C LEU A 122 9.86 -4.56 5.35
N LEU A 123 9.28 -4.75 4.16
CA LEU A 123 8.00 -4.14 3.79
C LEU A 123 6.88 -4.61 4.74
N GLY A 124 6.85 -5.90 5.06
CA GLY A 124 5.91 -6.49 6.01
C GLY A 124 6.05 -5.94 7.42
N GLY A 125 7.27 -5.65 7.87
CA GLY A 125 7.53 -4.93 9.12
C GLY A 125 7.00 -3.49 9.07
N GLY A 126 7.23 -2.77 7.97
CA GLY A 126 6.73 -1.41 7.76
C GLY A 126 5.20 -1.33 7.76
N TRP A 127 4.53 -2.20 6.99
CA TRP A 127 3.06 -2.28 6.92
C TRP A 127 2.43 -2.58 8.29
N ARG A 128 2.99 -3.52 9.05
CA ARG A 128 2.48 -3.90 10.39
C ARG A 128 2.74 -2.86 11.47
N SER A 129 3.65 -1.91 11.23
CA SER A 129 4.05 -0.92 12.22
C SER A 129 3.68 0.50 11.78
N HIS A 130 4.68 1.32 11.45
CA HIS A 130 4.55 2.75 11.32
C HIS A 130 3.70 3.20 10.14
N VAL A 131 3.57 2.41 9.06
CA VAL A 131 2.87 2.85 7.85
C VAL A 131 1.35 2.95 8.11
N LEU A 132 0.74 1.90 8.66
CA LEU A 132 -0.68 1.95 9.02
C LEU A 132 -0.95 2.88 10.21
N SER A 133 0.00 3.05 11.13
CA SER A 133 -0.11 4.08 12.18
C SER A 133 -0.18 5.50 11.60
N ARG A 134 0.59 5.82 10.55
CA ARG A 134 0.53 7.12 9.86
C ARG A 134 -0.81 7.35 9.17
N LEU A 135 -1.37 6.31 8.52
CA LEU A 135 -2.71 6.39 7.94
C LEU A 135 -3.74 6.70 9.02
N HIS A 136 -3.70 5.99 10.15
CA HIS A 136 -4.59 6.25 11.27
C HIS A 136 -4.48 7.70 11.77
N HIS A 137 -3.25 8.20 11.94
CA HIS A 137 -3.01 9.59 12.36
C HIS A 137 -3.54 10.62 11.35
N LEU A 138 -3.34 10.40 10.05
CA LEU A 138 -3.89 11.29 9.02
C LEU A 138 -5.42 11.36 9.08
N LEU A 139 -6.09 10.23 9.31
CA LEU A 139 -7.54 10.15 9.36
C LEU A 139 -8.15 10.86 10.58
N THR A 140 -7.41 10.99 11.68
CA THR A 140 -7.85 11.76 12.85
C THR A 140 -7.66 13.27 12.68
N GLN A 141 -6.73 13.70 11.82
CA GLN A 141 -6.45 15.12 11.54
C GLN A 141 -7.27 15.71 10.39
N THR A 142 -7.68 14.87 9.44
CA THR A 142 -8.50 15.29 8.30
C THR A 142 -9.97 15.22 8.71
N PRO A 143 -10.83 16.19 8.39
CA PRO A 143 -12.28 16.09 8.65
C PRO A 143 -12.93 14.92 7.90
#